data_AF-A0A535KQW6-F1
#
_entry.id   AF-A0A535KQW6-F1
#
_cell.length_a   1.000
_cell.length_b   1.000
_cell.length_c   1.000
_cell.angle_alpha   90.00
_cell.angle_beta   90.00
_cell.angle_gamma   90.00
#
_symmetry.space_group_name_H-M   'P 1'
#
loop_
_entity.id
_entity.type
_entity.pdbx_description
1 polymer ?
#
loop_
_entity_poly.entity_id
_entity_poly.type
_entity_poly.pdbx_seq_one_letter_code
_entity_poly.pdbx_strand_id
1 'polypeptide(L)'
;MAQHSVGRTDALRLSASHAPSLHTVLLLRLTAGLVALLAAIVTFVGTSWDIQWHTLIGRDRTLIPPHIMMLTGVTIGGIAALTVIITETIWVRRYPHMAQQFTPFAGLFSGPLGAYIVGYAALNAAVAFPLDTYWHSLYGIDVTLWAPFHIMIISGMALMAFGAVYMLASAAHLAARLQAKKAERSAYLGMIGAFAASLSLFALLVSQGSSPNNSVPLGFASFSLYPILAVLLLGCLLGGAVYALPRKWVAT
;
A
#
# COMPACT_ATOMS: atom_id res chain seq x y z
N MET A 1 -60.87 -18.40 40.10
CA MET A 1 -61.00 -18.25 38.64
C MET A 1 -59.82 -17.40 38.16
N ALA A 2 -58.94 -18.02 37.37
CA ALA A 2 -57.87 -17.47 36.53
C ALA A 2 -56.86 -16.43 37.09
N GLN A 3 -55.67 -16.95 37.43
CA GLN A 3 -54.39 -16.23 37.32
C GLN A 3 -54.07 -16.00 35.83
N HIS A 4 -53.66 -14.80 35.43
CA HIS A 4 -52.97 -14.58 34.16
C HIS A 4 -51.62 -13.90 34.42
N SER A 5 -50.58 -14.74 34.46
CA SER A 5 -49.19 -14.33 34.34
C SER A 5 -48.91 -13.93 32.89
N VAL A 6 -48.75 -12.63 32.62
CA VAL A 6 -48.27 -12.18 31.31
C VAL A 6 -46.73 -12.20 31.34
N GLY A 7 -46.21 -13.25 30.72
CA GLY A 7 -45.12 -13.15 29.74
C GLY A 7 -43.87 -12.40 30.18
N ARG A 8 -42.99 -13.13 30.86
CA ARG A 8 -41.54 -12.88 30.92
C ARG A 8 -40.98 -12.64 29.50
N THR A 9 -40.66 -11.40 29.17
CA THR A 9 -39.94 -11.04 27.93
C THR A 9 -38.45 -11.35 28.08
N ASP A 10 -38.11 -12.63 28.27
CA ASP A 10 -36.74 -13.15 28.24
C ASP A 10 -36.53 -13.90 26.92
N ALA A 11 -36.50 -13.22 25.77
CA ALA A 11 -36.14 -13.90 24.51
C ALA A 11 -35.69 -12.99 23.36
N LEU A 12 -34.93 -11.92 23.63
CA LEU A 12 -33.99 -11.38 22.64
C LEU A 12 -32.76 -10.86 23.37
N ARG A 13 -31.98 -11.78 23.95
CA ARG A 13 -30.53 -11.54 24.09
C ARG A 13 -29.99 -11.45 22.66
N LEU A 14 -30.00 -10.25 22.09
CA LEU A 14 -29.04 -9.88 21.06
C LEU A 14 -27.70 -10.42 21.55
N SER A 15 -27.13 -11.37 20.80
CA SER A 15 -25.80 -11.93 21.05
C SER A 15 -24.92 -10.81 21.57
N ALA A 16 -24.43 -10.91 22.81
CA ALA A 16 -23.53 -9.93 23.37
C ALA A 16 -22.33 -9.87 22.43
N SER A 17 -22.31 -8.86 21.56
CA SER A 17 -21.31 -8.74 20.53
C SER A 17 -20.03 -8.38 21.26
N HIS A 18 -19.17 -9.37 21.45
CA HIS A 18 -17.88 -9.15 22.08
C HIS A 18 -17.01 -8.35 21.11
N ALA A 19 -16.20 -7.45 21.67
CA ALA A 19 -15.18 -6.76 20.89
C ALA A 19 -14.28 -7.80 20.17
N PRO A 20 -13.84 -7.53 18.94
CA PRO A 20 -12.95 -8.43 18.22
C PRO A 20 -11.67 -8.67 19.03
N SER A 21 -11.22 -9.91 19.07
CA SER A 21 -10.00 -10.28 19.77
C SER A 21 -8.76 -9.71 19.07
N LEU A 22 -7.67 -9.51 19.82
CA LEU A 22 -6.38 -9.12 19.22
C LEU A 22 -5.89 -10.14 18.18
N HIS A 23 -6.25 -11.43 18.32
CA HIS A 23 -6.01 -12.44 17.29
C HIS A 23 -6.75 -12.13 15.98
N THR A 24 -7.97 -11.61 16.06
CA THR A 24 -8.76 -11.21 14.87
C THR A 24 -8.09 -10.03 14.16
N VAL A 25 -7.64 -9.02 14.92
CA VAL A 25 -6.90 -7.88 14.38
C VAL A 25 -5.58 -8.34 13.75
N LEU A 26 -4.85 -9.24 14.42
CA LEU A 26 -3.62 -9.84 13.87
C LEU A 26 -3.87 -10.53 12.53
N LEU A 27 -4.87 -11.40 12.44
CA LEU A 27 -5.17 -12.14 11.22
C LEU A 27 -5.57 -11.18 10.09
N LEU A 28 -6.41 -10.18 10.36
CA LEU A 28 -6.80 -9.17 9.39
C LEU A 28 -5.58 -8.43 8.83
N ARG A 29 -4.70 -7.90 9.70
CA ARG A 29 -3.53 -7.12 9.28
C ARG A 29 -2.46 -7.99 8.59
N LEU A 30 -2.23 -9.21 9.07
CA LEU A 30 -1.27 -10.12 8.45
C LEU A 30 -1.74 -10.52 7.05
N THR A 31 -3.00 -10.93 6.90
CA THR A 31 -3.56 -11.33 5.61
C THR A 31 -3.58 -10.16 4.64
N ALA A 32 -4.09 -9.00 5.05
CA ALA A 32 -4.08 -7.79 4.22
C ALA A 32 -2.66 -7.35 3.86
N GLY A 33 -1.70 -7.45 4.78
CA GLY A 33 -0.29 -7.16 4.55
C GLY A 33 0.34 -8.06 3.48
N LEU A 34 0.07 -9.37 3.56
CA LEU A 34 0.55 -10.34 2.56
C LEU A 34 -0.14 -10.15 1.21
N VAL A 35 -1.43 -9.83 1.20
CA VAL A 35 -2.17 -9.49 -0.04
C VAL A 35 -1.62 -8.20 -0.66
N ALA A 36 -1.32 -7.18 0.13
CA ALA A 36 -0.71 -5.94 -0.36
C ALA A 36 0.70 -6.18 -0.92
N LEU A 37 1.48 -7.07 -0.31
CA LEU A 37 2.76 -7.52 -0.86
C LEU A 37 2.58 -8.22 -2.21
N LEU A 38 1.65 -9.19 -2.29
CA LEU A 38 1.36 -9.90 -3.53
C LEU A 38 0.90 -8.92 -4.62
N ALA A 39 -0.01 -7.99 -4.29
CA ALA A 39 -0.46 -6.92 -5.16
C ALA A 39 0.71 -6.08 -5.69
N ALA A 40 1.64 -5.69 -4.81
CA ALA A 40 2.84 -4.95 -5.20
C ALA A 40 3.75 -5.76 -6.15
N ILE A 41 3.93 -7.07 -5.91
CA ILE A 41 4.70 -7.96 -6.79
C ILE A 41 4.04 -8.09 -8.16
N VAL A 42 2.73 -8.35 -8.21
CA VAL A 42 1.96 -8.42 -9.48
C VAL A 42 2.11 -7.12 -10.25
N THR A 43 2.00 -6.00 -9.54
CA THR A 43 2.14 -4.67 -10.14
C THR A 43 3.55 -4.45 -10.70
N PHE A 44 4.59 -4.80 -9.94
CA PHE A 44 5.99 -4.69 -10.35
C PHE A 44 6.34 -5.56 -11.56
N VAL A 45 5.84 -6.80 -11.60
CA VAL A 45 6.00 -7.68 -12.76
C VAL A 45 5.29 -7.09 -13.97
N GLY A 46 4.08 -6.55 -13.77
CA GLY A 46 3.36 -5.81 -14.81
C GLY A 46 4.16 -4.62 -15.34
N THR A 47 4.76 -3.79 -14.48
CA THR A 47 5.64 -2.68 -14.87
C THR A 47 6.86 -3.15 -15.66
N SER A 48 7.47 -4.27 -15.24
CA SER A 48 8.64 -4.83 -15.94
C SER A 48 8.27 -5.37 -17.32
N TRP A 49 7.06 -5.94 -17.45
CA TRP A 49 6.51 -6.38 -18.72
C TRP A 49 6.15 -5.18 -19.61
N ASP A 50 5.60 -4.12 -19.02
CA ASP A 50 5.24 -2.88 -19.71
C ASP A 50 6.42 -2.22 -20.42
N ILE A 51 7.54 -2.08 -19.70
CA ILE A 51 8.79 -1.54 -20.25
C ILE A 51 9.25 -2.35 -21.47
N GLN A 52 9.15 -3.69 -21.41
CA GLN A 52 9.52 -4.55 -22.53
C GLN A 52 8.49 -4.48 -23.68
N TRP A 53 7.21 -4.38 -23.35
CA TRP A 53 6.13 -4.26 -24.33
C TRP A 53 6.31 -3.00 -25.17
N HIS A 54 6.58 -1.86 -24.52
CA HIS A 54 6.79 -0.60 -25.21
C HIS A 54 8.03 -0.57 -26.10
N THR A 55 9.09 -1.30 -25.74
CA THR A 55 10.30 -1.36 -26.58
C THR A 55 10.15 -2.28 -27.79
N LEU A 56 9.34 -3.35 -27.69
CA LEU A 56 9.21 -4.36 -28.75
C LEU A 56 8.00 -4.16 -29.66
N ILE A 57 6.86 -3.75 -29.09
CA ILE A 57 5.56 -3.69 -29.79
C ILE A 57 5.11 -2.23 -29.95
N GLY A 58 5.47 -1.37 -28.99
CA GLY A 58 4.96 0.00 -28.92
C GLY A 58 3.55 0.06 -28.31
N ARG A 59 3.07 1.29 -28.08
CA ARG A 59 1.75 1.55 -27.50
C ARG A 59 0.74 1.87 -28.59
N ASP A 60 -0.38 1.16 -28.62
CA ASP A 60 -1.54 1.45 -29.47
C ASP A 60 -2.75 1.98 -28.66
N ARG A 61 -2.90 1.60 -27.39
CA ARG A 61 -4.00 2.02 -26.50
C ARG A 61 -3.64 1.94 -25.01
N THR A 62 -4.51 2.44 -24.13
CA THR A 62 -4.29 2.44 -22.66
C THR A 62 -4.45 1.06 -22.03
N LEU A 63 -5.37 0.21 -22.50
CA LEU A 63 -5.54 -1.13 -21.94
C LEU A 63 -4.80 -2.16 -22.79
N ILE A 64 -3.52 -2.32 -22.47
CA ILE A 64 -2.65 -3.38 -22.97
C ILE A 64 -2.43 -4.43 -21.89
N PRO A 65 -2.03 -5.67 -22.25
CA PRO A 65 -1.84 -6.75 -21.29
C PRO A 65 -0.98 -6.39 -20.04
N PRO A 66 0.18 -5.72 -20.15
CA PRO A 66 0.94 -5.32 -18.97
C PRO A 66 0.20 -4.32 -18.08
N HIS A 67 -0.48 -3.32 -18.66
CA HIS A 67 -1.32 -2.39 -17.91
C HIS A 67 -2.47 -3.08 -17.17
N ILE A 68 -3.09 -4.09 -17.77
CA ILE A 68 -4.14 -4.88 -17.11
C ILE A 68 -3.56 -5.61 -15.89
N MET A 69 -2.37 -6.19 -16.02
CA MET A 69 -1.67 -6.83 -14.89
C MET A 69 -1.34 -5.82 -13.78
N MET A 70 -0.82 -4.65 -14.14
CA MET A 70 -0.54 -3.54 -13.21
C MET A 70 -1.80 -3.11 -12.46
N LEU A 71 -2.88 -2.81 -13.20
CA LEU A 71 -4.16 -2.38 -12.64
C LEU A 71 -4.81 -3.48 -11.77
N THR A 72 -4.61 -4.75 -12.10
CA THR A 72 -5.08 -5.88 -11.28
C THR A 72 -4.40 -5.87 -9.91
N GLY A 73 -3.07 -5.75 -9.88
CA GLY A 73 -2.33 -5.64 -8.61
C GLY A 73 -2.78 -4.41 -7.82
N VAL A 74 -2.85 -3.25 -8.47
CA VAL A 74 -3.34 -1.99 -7.87
C VAL A 74 -4.73 -2.15 -7.25
N THR A 75 -5.66 -2.80 -7.96
CA THR A 75 -7.03 -3.02 -7.52
C THR A 75 -7.09 -3.95 -6.31
N ILE A 76 -6.34 -5.06 -6.33
CA ILE A 76 -6.27 -6.01 -5.21
C ILE A 76 -5.73 -5.30 -3.96
N GLY A 77 -4.66 -4.52 -4.09
CA GLY A 77 -4.09 -3.75 -2.98
C GLY A 77 -5.06 -2.72 -2.42
N GLY A 78 -5.72 -1.97 -3.29
CA GLY A 78 -6.73 -0.97 -2.90
C GLY A 78 -7.92 -1.58 -2.17
N ILE A 79 -8.47 -2.71 -2.65
CA ILE A 79 -9.56 -3.42 -1.98
C ILE A 79 -9.13 -3.95 -0.61
N ALA A 80 -7.92 -4.51 -0.50
CA ALA A 80 -7.39 -4.99 0.78
C ALA A 80 -7.26 -3.84 1.80
N ALA A 81 -6.68 -2.71 1.39
CA ALA A 81 -6.55 -1.52 2.22
C ALA A 81 -7.90 -0.96 2.67
N LEU A 82 -8.84 -0.81 1.73
CA LEU A 82 -10.18 -0.31 2.02
C LEU A 82 -10.92 -1.24 2.99
N THR A 83 -10.79 -2.56 2.82
CA THR A 83 -11.38 -3.56 3.71
C THR A 83 -10.87 -3.40 5.14
N VAL A 84 -9.56 -3.24 5.33
CA VAL A 84 -8.96 -3.00 6.65
C VAL A 84 -9.46 -1.70 7.26
N ILE A 85 -9.40 -0.59 6.51
CA ILE A 85 -9.82 0.73 6.99
C ILE A 85 -11.29 0.72 7.42
N ILE A 86 -12.19 0.18 6.60
CA ILE A 86 -13.62 0.11 6.93
C ILE A 86 -13.84 -0.78 8.16
N THR A 87 -13.22 -1.96 8.18
CA THR A 87 -13.42 -2.93 9.26
C THR A 87 -12.95 -2.38 10.61
N GLU A 88 -11.74 -1.83 10.66
CA GLU A 88 -11.18 -1.27 11.90
C GLU A 88 -11.90 0.02 12.31
N THR A 89 -12.34 0.85 11.37
CA THR A 89 -13.22 2.01 11.66
C THR A 89 -14.54 1.57 12.31
N ILE A 90 -15.18 0.51 11.82
CA ILE A 90 -16.42 -0.04 12.41
C ILE A 90 -16.13 -0.56 13.82
N TRP A 91 -15.03 -1.27 14.02
CA TRP A 91 -14.65 -1.79 15.34
C TRP A 91 -14.40 -0.67 16.36
N VAL A 92 -13.66 0.37 16.00
CA VAL A 92 -13.42 1.53 16.89
C VAL A 92 -14.72 2.23 17.25
N ARG A 93 -15.61 2.46 16.27
CA ARG A 93 -16.90 3.13 16.52
C ARG A 93 -17.83 2.31 17.42
N ARG A 94 -17.81 0.97 17.32
CA ARG A 94 -18.61 0.08 18.18
C ARG A 94 -17.98 -0.17 19.54
N TYR A 95 -16.64 -0.16 19.61
CA TYR A 95 -15.88 -0.51 20.80
C TYR A 95 -14.77 0.53 21.06
N PRO A 96 -15.11 1.72 21.60
CA PRO A 96 -14.15 2.82 21.74
C PRO A 96 -12.91 2.50 22.60
N HIS A 97 -13.02 1.55 23.52
CA HIS A 97 -11.88 1.08 24.33
C HIS A 97 -10.76 0.45 23.50
N MET A 98 -11.05 0.03 22.26
CA MET A 98 -10.05 -0.49 21.33
C MET A 98 -9.28 0.60 20.57
N ALA A 99 -9.67 1.87 20.67
CA ALA A 99 -9.07 2.98 19.89
C ALA A 99 -7.53 3.05 20.00
N GLN A 100 -6.96 2.60 21.12
CA GLN A 100 -5.51 2.52 21.37
C GLN A 100 -4.77 1.51 20.46
N GLN A 101 -5.50 0.66 19.73
CA GLN A 101 -4.94 -0.33 18.79
C GLN A 101 -4.95 0.16 17.33
N PHE A 102 -5.25 1.44 17.07
CA PHE A 102 -5.50 1.94 15.73
C PHE A 102 -4.93 3.34 15.52
N THR A 103 -4.59 3.67 14.28
CA THR A 103 -4.18 5.05 13.91
C THR A 103 -5.39 5.80 13.36
N PRO A 104 -5.86 6.89 14.00
CA PRO A 104 -6.93 7.70 13.46
C PRO A 104 -6.43 8.50 12.24
N PHE A 105 -7.31 8.69 11.25
CA PHE A 105 -7.03 9.52 10.09
C PHE A 105 -8.20 10.46 9.80
N ALA A 106 -7.90 11.76 9.69
CA ALA A 106 -8.85 12.84 9.41
C ALA A 106 -10.08 12.88 10.34
N GLY A 107 -10.00 12.30 11.54
CA GLY A 107 -11.14 12.18 12.47
C GLY A 107 -12.28 11.26 12.01
N LEU A 108 -12.14 10.61 10.85
CA LEU A 108 -13.22 9.83 10.22
C LEU A 108 -12.92 8.33 10.17
N PHE A 109 -11.65 7.97 9.99
CA PHE A 109 -11.20 6.61 9.74
C PHE A 109 -10.24 6.12 10.82
N SER A 110 -10.18 4.80 10.99
CA SER A 110 -9.24 4.10 11.87
C SER A 110 -8.68 2.87 11.15
N GLY A 111 -7.38 2.65 11.25
CA GLY A 111 -6.65 1.60 10.54
C GLY A 111 -5.16 1.60 10.92
N PRO A 112 -4.35 0.62 10.48
CA PRO A 112 -2.90 0.72 10.57
C PRO A 112 -2.39 1.71 9.51
N LEU A 113 -1.29 2.41 9.79
CA LEU A 113 -0.67 3.36 8.85
C LEU A 113 -0.44 2.74 7.46
N GLY A 114 -0.02 1.47 7.43
CA GLY A 114 0.19 0.74 6.17
C GLY A 114 -1.04 0.66 5.28
N ALA A 115 -2.25 0.52 5.85
CA ALA A 115 -3.49 0.48 5.06
C ALA A 115 -3.77 1.83 4.39
N TYR A 116 -3.53 2.95 5.07
CA TYR A 116 -3.69 4.27 4.44
C TYR A 116 -2.69 4.50 3.31
N ILE A 117 -1.43 4.07 3.48
CA ILE A 117 -0.39 4.18 2.44
C ILE A 117 -0.76 3.32 1.23
N VAL A 118 -1.19 2.07 1.42
CA VAL A 118 -1.63 1.18 0.33
C VAL A 118 -2.88 1.75 -0.36
N GLY A 119 -3.85 2.27 0.39
CA GLY A 119 -5.05 2.90 -0.16
C GLY A 119 -4.74 4.15 -0.99
N TYR A 120 -3.86 5.02 -0.49
CA TYR A 120 -3.37 6.18 -1.22
C TYR A 120 -2.63 5.77 -2.50
N ALA A 121 -1.72 4.79 -2.41
CA ALA A 121 -1.00 4.27 -3.55
C ALA A 121 -1.94 3.75 -4.66
N ALA A 122 -2.99 3.01 -4.27
CA ALA A 122 -3.97 2.50 -5.20
C ALA A 122 -4.80 3.63 -5.86
N LEU A 123 -5.25 4.60 -5.07
CA LEU A 123 -5.97 5.78 -5.58
C LEU A 123 -5.08 6.60 -6.53
N ASN A 124 -3.83 6.82 -6.15
CA ASN A 124 -2.85 7.52 -6.94
C ASN A 124 -2.67 6.84 -8.31
N ALA A 125 -2.47 5.53 -8.35
CA ALA A 125 -2.38 4.80 -9.60
C ALA A 125 -3.68 4.89 -10.43
N ALA A 126 -4.85 4.70 -9.80
CA ALA A 126 -6.14 4.78 -10.48
C ALA A 126 -6.39 6.15 -11.15
N VAL A 127 -5.87 7.24 -10.56
CA VAL A 127 -5.91 8.59 -11.14
C VAL A 127 -4.82 8.79 -12.18
N ALA A 128 -3.64 8.22 -11.99
CA ALA A 128 -2.50 8.44 -12.87
C ALA A 128 -2.67 7.80 -14.25
N PHE A 129 -3.24 6.59 -14.37
CA PHE A 129 -3.49 5.93 -15.66
C PHE A 129 -4.35 6.74 -16.66
N PRO A 130 -5.49 7.34 -16.27
CA PRO A 130 -6.26 8.19 -17.18
C PRO A 130 -5.55 9.52 -17.47
N LEU A 131 -4.83 10.10 -16.51
CA LEU A 131 -4.04 11.31 -16.73
C LEU A 131 -2.88 11.07 -17.70
N ASP A 132 -2.22 9.92 -17.60
CA ASP A 132 -1.20 9.45 -18.54
C ASP A 132 -1.76 9.34 -19.96
N THR A 133 -2.95 8.75 -20.10
CA THR A 133 -3.64 8.67 -21.39
C THR A 133 -3.93 10.06 -21.96
N TYR A 134 -4.42 10.98 -21.12
CA TYR A 134 -4.69 12.35 -21.53
C TYR A 134 -3.41 13.08 -21.95
N TRP A 135 -2.32 12.91 -21.21
CA TRP A 135 -1.01 13.46 -21.55
C TRP A 135 -0.54 13.02 -22.93
N HIS A 136 -0.63 11.72 -23.24
CA HIS A 136 -0.24 11.22 -24.55
C HIS A 136 -1.13 11.72 -25.68
N SER A 137 -2.41 12.03 -25.40
CA SER A 137 -3.29 12.65 -26.40
C SER A 137 -2.88 14.08 -26.75
N LEU A 138 -2.20 14.79 -25.83
CA LEU A 138 -1.75 16.16 -26.02
C LEU A 138 -0.33 16.26 -26.58
N TYR A 139 0.59 15.42 -26.08
CA TYR A 139 2.02 15.56 -26.31
C TYR A 139 2.64 14.39 -27.09
N GLY A 140 1.83 13.40 -27.49
CA GLY A 140 2.29 12.20 -28.18
C GLY A 140 2.75 11.09 -27.23
N ILE A 141 3.03 9.93 -27.81
CA ILE A 141 3.48 8.75 -27.06
C ILE A 141 4.94 8.95 -26.66
N ASP A 142 5.20 9.06 -25.36
CA ASP A 142 6.55 9.04 -24.81
C ASP A 142 6.88 7.64 -24.26
N VAL A 143 8.15 7.27 -24.40
CA VAL A 143 8.71 6.00 -23.88
C VAL A 143 9.56 6.23 -22.63
N THR A 144 9.55 7.46 -22.10
CA THR A 144 10.40 7.85 -20.98
C THR A 144 9.69 7.62 -19.66
N LEU A 145 10.32 6.89 -18.73
CA LEU A 145 9.78 6.69 -17.38
C LEU A 145 9.62 8.01 -16.58
N TRP A 146 10.19 9.10 -17.08
CA TRP A 146 10.19 10.42 -16.47
C TRP A 146 9.07 11.33 -16.93
N ALA A 147 8.15 10.86 -17.78
CA ALA A 147 6.92 11.59 -18.00
C ALA A 147 6.17 11.76 -16.67
N PRO A 148 5.47 12.91 -16.47
CA PRO A 148 4.89 13.26 -15.17
C PRO A 148 4.03 12.14 -14.57
N PHE A 149 3.21 11.49 -15.40
CA PHE A 149 2.29 10.46 -14.95
C PHE A 149 2.94 9.07 -14.83
N HIS A 150 4.02 8.77 -15.57
CA HIS A 150 4.85 7.59 -15.30
C HIS A 150 5.49 7.67 -13.90
N ILE A 151 6.03 8.83 -13.51
CA ILE A 151 6.57 9.03 -12.15
C ILE A 151 5.47 8.84 -11.10
N MET A 152 4.28 9.41 -11.34
CA MET A 152 3.13 9.26 -10.46
C MET A 152 2.73 7.79 -10.31
N ILE A 153 2.65 7.02 -11.41
CA ILE A 153 2.35 5.59 -11.39
C ILE A 153 3.42 4.82 -10.60
N ILE A 154 4.70 4.94 -10.97
CA ILE A 154 5.79 4.15 -10.38
C ILE A 154 5.98 4.47 -8.90
N SER A 155 5.89 5.75 -8.51
CA SER A 155 5.95 6.15 -7.10
C SER A 155 4.77 5.60 -6.30
N GLY A 156 3.55 5.61 -6.86
CA GLY A 156 2.39 4.95 -6.27
C GLY A 156 2.63 3.45 -6.05
N MET A 157 3.17 2.75 -7.05
CA MET A 157 3.49 1.33 -6.95
C MET A 157 4.53 1.06 -5.86
N ALA A 158 5.57 1.89 -5.78
CA ALA A 158 6.61 1.75 -4.77
C ALA A 158 6.07 2.03 -3.35
N LEU A 159 5.15 3.00 -3.22
CA LEU A 159 4.40 3.28 -2.00
C LEU A 159 3.48 2.12 -1.61
N MET A 160 2.88 1.40 -2.57
CA MET A 160 2.07 0.21 -2.27
C MET A 160 2.91 -0.85 -1.55
N ALA A 161 4.09 -1.17 -2.08
CA ALA A 161 5.03 -2.08 -1.44
C ALA A 161 5.46 -1.56 -0.04
N PHE A 162 5.71 -0.26 0.09
CA PHE A 162 6.09 0.35 1.35
C PHE A 162 4.96 0.34 2.40
N GLY A 163 3.71 0.55 1.98
CA GLY A 163 2.54 0.42 2.84
C GLY A 163 2.35 -1.02 3.34
N ALA A 164 2.68 -2.03 2.51
CA ALA A 164 2.72 -3.43 2.95
C ALA A 164 3.77 -3.66 4.05
N VAL A 165 4.93 -2.99 4.01
CA VAL A 165 5.93 -3.04 5.11
C VAL A 165 5.30 -2.61 6.42
N TYR A 166 4.62 -1.46 6.46
CA TYR A 166 4.00 -0.95 7.69
C TYR A 166 2.83 -1.80 8.18
N MET A 167 2.04 -2.36 7.26
CA MET A 167 0.92 -3.24 7.62
C MET A 167 1.43 -4.56 8.23
N LEU A 168 2.49 -5.13 7.65
CA LEU A 168 3.15 -6.33 8.17
C LEU A 168 3.94 -6.05 9.46
N ALA A 169 4.54 -4.87 9.62
CA ALA A 169 5.17 -4.46 10.87
C ALA A 169 4.16 -4.38 12.01
N SER A 170 2.97 -3.84 11.74
CA SER A 170 1.87 -3.84 12.70
C SER A 170 1.46 -5.28 13.07
N ALA A 171 1.30 -6.16 12.09
CA ALA A 171 1.01 -7.58 12.34
C ALA A 171 2.12 -8.28 13.15
N ALA A 172 3.40 -8.01 12.87
CA ALA A 172 4.53 -8.55 13.63
C ALA A 172 4.48 -8.14 15.11
N HIS A 173 4.15 -6.87 15.37
CA HIS A 173 4.02 -6.36 16.73
C HIS A 173 2.87 -7.03 17.50
N LEU A 174 1.69 -7.18 16.87
CA LEU A 174 0.59 -7.92 17.48
C LEU A 174 0.96 -9.39 17.73
N ALA A 175 1.62 -10.04 16.78
CA ALA A 175 2.03 -11.43 16.90
C ALA A 175 3.02 -11.63 18.06
N ALA A 176 3.97 -10.72 18.26
CA ALA A 176 4.90 -10.75 19.38
C ALA A 176 4.17 -10.61 20.73
N ARG A 177 3.20 -9.68 20.84
CA ARG A 177 2.38 -9.49 22.05
C ARG A 177 1.56 -10.74 22.39
N LEU A 178 1.07 -11.43 21.37
CA LEU A 178 0.28 -12.66 21.50
C LEU A 178 1.15 -13.94 21.56
N GLN A 179 2.48 -13.81 21.57
CA GLN A 179 3.43 -14.94 21.52
C GLN A 179 3.21 -15.90 20.33
N ALA A 180 2.63 -15.39 19.23
CA ALA A 180 2.32 -16.15 18.03
C ALA A 180 3.52 -16.24 17.06
N LYS A 181 4.54 -17.03 17.43
CA LYS A 181 5.86 -17.08 16.75
C LYS A 181 5.79 -17.34 15.24
N LYS A 182 4.84 -18.16 14.77
CA LYS A 182 4.66 -18.42 13.33
C LYS A 182 4.18 -17.19 12.56
N ALA A 183 3.18 -16.48 13.10
CA ALA A 183 2.65 -15.25 12.53
C ALA A 183 3.71 -14.14 12.56
N GLU A 184 4.45 -14.03 13.66
CA GLU A 184 5.58 -13.09 13.81
C GLU A 184 6.63 -13.32 12.71
N ARG A 185 7.09 -14.56 12.52
CA ARG A 185 8.05 -14.90 11.46
C ARG A 185 7.51 -14.61 10.06
N SER A 186 6.25 -14.96 9.79
CA SER A 186 5.63 -14.69 8.50
C SER A 186 5.54 -13.19 8.20
N ALA A 187 5.21 -12.38 9.22
CA ALA A 187 5.14 -10.94 9.09
C ALA A 187 6.52 -10.35 8.75
N TYR A 188 7.59 -10.75 9.47
CA TYR A 188 8.95 -10.28 9.20
C TYR A 188 9.46 -10.70 7.81
N LEU A 189 9.22 -11.94 7.38
CA LEU A 189 9.59 -12.37 6.03
C LEU A 189 8.85 -11.57 4.96
N GLY A 190 7.55 -11.32 5.16
CA GLY A 190 6.78 -10.47 4.28
C GLY A 190 7.30 -9.02 4.26
N MET A 191 7.70 -8.46 5.41
CA MET A 191 8.30 -7.12 5.48
C MET A 191 9.57 -7.03 4.64
N ILE A 192 10.46 -8.04 4.72
CA ILE A 192 11.68 -8.08 3.91
C ILE A 192 11.33 -8.10 2.42
N GLY A 193 10.37 -8.95 2.02
CA GLY A 193 9.89 -9.00 0.63
C GLY A 193 9.28 -7.68 0.16
N ALA A 194 8.47 -7.04 1.00
CA ALA A 194 7.84 -5.75 0.71
C ALA A 194 8.87 -4.62 0.60
N PHE A 195 9.88 -4.62 1.45
CA PHE A 195 10.97 -3.65 1.40
C PHE A 195 11.80 -3.82 0.13
N ALA A 196 12.14 -5.08 -0.23
CA ALA A 196 12.82 -5.39 -1.46
C ALA A 196 12.02 -4.94 -2.69
N ALA A 197 10.72 -5.24 -2.74
CA ALA A 197 9.84 -4.81 -3.84
C ALA A 197 9.76 -3.28 -3.96
N SER A 198 9.64 -2.56 -2.84
CA SER A 198 9.64 -1.09 -2.82
C SER A 198 10.96 -0.53 -3.34
N LEU A 199 12.09 -1.05 -2.87
CA LEU A 199 13.41 -0.65 -3.32
C LEU A 199 13.64 -0.94 -4.81
N SER A 200 13.19 -2.09 -5.31
CA SER A 200 13.28 -2.44 -6.74
C SER A 200 12.49 -1.49 -7.63
N LEU A 201 11.26 -1.11 -7.24
CA LEU A 201 10.45 -0.14 -7.98
C LEU A 201 11.10 1.25 -8.02
N PHE A 202 11.65 1.71 -6.89
CA PHE A 202 12.40 2.96 -6.88
C PHE A 202 13.70 2.88 -7.69
N ALA A 203 14.38 1.73 -7.68
CA ALA A 203 15.59 1.53 -8.47
C ALA A 203 15.32 1.63 -9.99
N LEU A 204 14.12 1.28 -10.47
CA LEU A 204 13.73 1.50 -11.87
C LEU A 204 13.73 2.98 -12.26
N LEU A 205 13.26 3.86 -11.38
CA LEU A 205 13.32 5.32 -11.60
C LEU A 205 14.78 5.79 -11.60
N VAL A 206 15.58 5.31 -10.64
CA VAL A 206 16.99 5.72 -10.49
C VAL A 206 17.83 5.30 -11.69
N SER A 207 17.68 4.07 -12.20
CA SER A 207 18.51 3.58 -13.30
C SER A 207 18.33 4.41 -14.57
N GLN A 208 17.09 4.76 -14.95
CA GLN A 208 16.83 5.62 -16.10
C GLN A 208 17.18 7.10 -15.84
N GLY A 209 17.02 7.60 -14.61
CA GLY A 209 17.41 8.97 -14.24
C GLY A 209 18.91 9.24 -14.36
N SER A 210 19.75 8.21 -14.21
CA SER A 210 21.21 8.32 -14.35
C SER A 210 21.72 8.43 -15.79
N SER A 211 20.83 8.37 -16.79
CA SER A 211 21.20 8.54 -18.19
C SER A 211 21.73 9.97 -18.47
N PRO A 212 22.81 10.14 -19.24
CA PRO A 212 23.38 11.46 -19.57
C PRO A 212 22.38 12.43 -20.22
N ASN A 213 21.36 11.89 -20.87
CA ASN A 213 20.32 12.66 -21.57
C ASN A 213 19.31 13.31 -20.61
N ASN A 214 19.29 12.89 -19.35
CA ASN A 214 18.39 13.40 -18.32
C ASN A 214 19.09 14.48 -17.50
N SER A 215 19.36 15.63 -18.12
CA SER A 215 19.92 16.81 -17.45
C SER A 215 19.20 18.09 -17.89
N VAL A 216 19.14 19.08 -17.00
CA VAL A 216 18.60 20.40 -17.30
C VAL A 216 19.76 21.29 -17.77
N PRO A 217 19.83 21.65 -19.07
CA PRO A 217 20.85 22.56 -19.56
C PRO A 217 20.50 23.99 -19.14
N LEU A 218 21.36 24.62 -18.33
CA LEU A 218 21.28 26.03 -17.95
C LEU A 218 22.15 26.93 -18.86
N GLY A 219 22.53 26.42 -20.03
CA GLY A 219 23.38 27.11 -21.01
C GLY A 219 24.89 27.01 -20.72
N PHE A 220 25.32 27.29 -19.49
CA PHE A 220 26.74 27.21 -19.07
C PHE A 220 27.10 25.91 -18.34
N ALA A 221 26.09 25.18 -17.87
CA ALA A 221 26.22 23.91 -17.17
C ALA A 221 24.93 23.09 -17.33
N SER A 222 25.06 21.77 -17.27
CA SER A 222 23.90 20.87 -17.22
C SER A 222 23.83 20.24 -15.84
N PHE A 223 22.68 20.38 -15.18
CA PHE A 223 22.46 19.81 -13.84
C PHE A 223 21.52 18.62 -13.92
N SER A 224 21.94 17.53 -13.30
CA SER A 224 21.10 16.36 -13.08
C SER A 224 20.53 16.45 -11.67
N LEU A 225 19.22 16.68 -11.53
CA LEU A 225 18.53 16.67 -10.22
C LEU A 225 18.36 15.24 -9.68
N TYR A 226 18.68 14.24 -10.51
CA TYR A 226 18.41 12.82 -10.29
C TYR A 226 19.16 12.18 -9.11
N PRO A 227 20.47 12.43 -8.90
CA PRO A 227 21.18 11.87 -7.75
C PRO A 227 20.61 12.37 -6.42
N ILE A 228 20.12 13.61 -6.37
CA ILE A 228 19.52 14.20 -5.17
C ILE A 228 18.18 13.52 -4.86
N LEU A 229 17.30 13.36 -5.86
CA LEU A 229 16.03 12.65 -5.71
C LEU A 229 16.24 11.18 -5.30
N ALA A 230 17.25 10.50 -5.87
CA ALA A 230 17.60 9.13 -5.54
C ALA A 230 18.07 8.99 -4.08
N VAL A 231 18.94 9.89 -3.61
CA VAL A 231 19.42 9.92 -2.23
C VAL A 231 18.28 10.23 -1.25
N LEU A 232 17.39 11.16 -1.59
CA LEU A 232 16.22 11.48 -0.78
C LEU A 232 15.26 10.27 -0.68
N LEU A 233 14.95 9.62 -1.80
CA LEU A 233 14.11 8.44 -1.85
C LEU A 233 14.69 7.27 -1.07
N LEU A 234 15.98 6.96 -1.29
CA LEU A 234 16.67 5.91 -0.55
C LEU A 234 16.75 6.25 0.94
N GLY A 235 17.02 7.51 1.29
CA GLY A 235 17.04 8.00 2.67
C GLY A 235 15.69 7.86 3.36
N CYS A 236 14.60 8.22 2.68
CA CYS A 236 13.23 8.04 3.19
C CYS A 236 12.87 6.57 3.39
N LEU A 237 13.25 5.69 2.45
CA LEU A 237 13.03 4.24 2.58
C LEU A 237 13.81 3.63 3.72
N LEU A 238 15.11 3.93 3.82
CA LEU A 238 15.97 3.44 4.89
C LEU A 238 15.52 3.98 6.26
N GLY A 239 15.19 5.27 6.35
CA GLY A 239 14.60 5.86 7.54
C GLY A 239 13.27 5.20 7.92
N GLY A 240 12.43 4.92 6.92
CA GLY A 240 11.19 4.17 7.06
C GLY A 240 11.38 2.74 7.54
N ALA A 241 12.38 2.03 7.02
CA ALA A 241 12.75 0.69 7.48
C ALA A 241 13.24 0.71 8.93
N VAL A 242 14.09 1.67 9.28
CA VAL A 242 14.57 1.85 10.66
C VAL A 242 13.40 2.16 11.60
N TYR A 243 12.41 2.91 11.14
CA TYR A 243 11.21 3.23 11.92
C TYR A 243 10.22 2.05 12.03
N ALA A 244 10.13 1.23 10.98
CA ALA A 244 9.35 0.00 10.98
C ALA A 244 10.00 -1.11 11.82
N LEU A 245 11.30 -1.02 12.09
CA LEU A 245 12.01 -1.89 13.01
C LEU A 245 11.60 -1.58 14.47
N PRO A 246 11.61 -2.59 15.35
CA PRO A 246 10.64 -2.72 16.44
C PRO A 246 10.86 -1.81 17.64
N ARG A 247 11.60 -0.70 17.54
CA ARG A 247 12.02 0.02 18.75
C ARG A 247 11.08 1.10 19.25
N LYS A 248 10.33 1.88 18.46
CA LYS A 248 9.58 3.00 19.09
C LYS A 248 8.21 3.45 18.52
N TRP A 249 7.76 3.09 17.32
CA TRP A 249 6.64 3.87 16.73
C TRP A 249 5.64 3.20 15.77
N VAL A 250 5.69 1.88 15.56
CA VAL A 250 4.61 1.21 14.83
C VAL A 250 3.45 1.03 15.79
N ALA A 251 2.43 1.88 15.66
CA ALA A 251 1.20 1.77 16.44
C ALA A 251 0.73 0.30 16.47
N THR A 252 0.57 -0.21 17.70
CA THR A 252 -0.12 -1.49 17.95
C THR A 252 -1.50 -1.43 17.38
#